data_AF-A0A315X407-F1
#
_entry.id   AF-A0A315X407-F1
#
_cell.length_a   1.000
_cell.length_b   1.000
_cell.length_c   1.000
_cell.angle_alpha   90.00
_cell.angle_beta   90.00
_cell.angle_gamma   90.00
#
_symmetry.space_group_name_H-M   'P 1'
#
loop_
_entity.id
_entity.type
_entity.pdbx_description
1 polymer ?
#
loop_
_entity_poly.entity_id
_entity_poly.type
_entity_poly.pdbx_seq_one_letter_code
_entity_poly.pdbx_strand_id
1 'polypeptide(L)'
;MDARHPSTRERDCSARLFGWRRTSAKTDRFGRLLRYVWTEEGLFNEQIVRGGFATLATFPPDIKYLERIRTAQQEAYEAGRGLWGEDACVGPPAPPSQPMPTATSPAGQMTWYTSSHSSAQYYYCELDPQWKSLSPAYLRSYPSEAALLAVWAGTRVKFHSSKC
;
A
#
# COMPACT_ATOMS: atom_id res chain seq x y z
N MET A 1 -3.98 60.79 6.26
CA MET A 1 -2.66 60.14 6.13
C MET A 1 -2.65 59.00 7.14
N ASP A 2 -3.44 57.95 6.87
CA ASP A 2 -3.01 56.71 6.19
C ASP A 2 -1.87 56.02 6.96
N ALA A 3 -2.00 54.78 7.44
CA ALA A 3 -2.33 53.64 6.59
C ALA A 3 -3.06 52.52 7.34
N ARG A 4 -4.19 52.09 6.76
CA ARG A 4 -4.79 50.76 6.96
C ARG A 4 -3.77 49.71 6.52
N HIS A 5 -3.35 48.84 7.44
CA HIS A 5 -2.56 47.66 7.10
C HIS A 5 -3.44 46.68 6.29
N PRO A 6 -2.95 46.15 5.15
CA PRO A 6 -3.74 45.26 4.31
C PRO A 6 -3.87 43.87 4.96
N SER A 7 -5.11 43.38 4.89
CA SER A 7 -5.60 42.06 5.26
C SER A 7 -4.68 40.90 4.90
N THR A 8 -4.40 40.05 5.88
CA THR A 8 -3.94 38.68 5.71
C THR A 8 -4.94 37.94 4.81
N ARG A 9 -4.60 37.72 3.53
CA ARG A 9 -5.30 36.74 2.70
C ARG A 9 -4.87 35.36 3.18
N GLU A 10 -5.55 34.83 4.18
CA GLU A 10 -5.64 33.39 4.36
C GLU A 10 -6.22 32.83 3.06
N ARG A 11 -5.37 32.12 2.29
CA ARG A 11 -5.86 31.30 1.19
C ARG A 11 -6.61 30.16 1.85
N ASP A 12 -7.93 30.30 1.90
CA ASP A 12 -8.84 29.25 2.30
C ASP A 12 -8.64 28.05 1.36
N CYS A 13 -7.93 27.02 1.83
CA CYS A 13 -7.84 25.72 1.17
C CYS A 13 -9.12 24.91 1.45
N SER A 14 -10.29 25.52 1.27
CA SER A 14 -11.59 24.83 1.35
C SER A 14 -11.85 24.07 0.05
N ALA A 15 -11.01 23.10 -0.29
CA ALA A 15 -11.43 22.08 -1.24
C ALA A 15 -12.55 21.28 -0.55
N ARG A 16 -13.81 21.58 -0.89
CA ARG A 16 -14.96 20.78 -0.47
C ARG A 16 -14.82 19.40 -1.11
N LEU A 17 -14.29 18.46 -0.34
CA LEU A 17 -14.35 17.05 -0.69
C LEU A 17 -15.81 16.62 -0.63
N PHE A 18 -16.42 16.36 -1.77
CA PHE A 18 -17.81 15.91 -1.86
C PHE A 18 -17.99 14.48 -1.31
N GLY A 19 -16.89 13.75 -1.15
CA GLY A 19 -16.82 12.51 -0.38
C GLY A 19 -15.63 11.63 -0.75
N TRP A 20 -15.36 10.63 0.07
CA TRP A 20 -14.45 9.52 -0.26
C TRP A 20 -15.23 8.23 -0.37
N ARG A 21 -14.93 7.38 -1.36
CA ARG A 21 -15.52 6.04 -1.43
C ARG A 21 -14.63 5.06 -0.69
N ARG A 22 -15.21 4.30 0.24
CA ARG A 22 -14.53 3.16 0.89
C ARG A 22 -14.21 2.10 -0.16
N THR A 23 -12.97 1.68 -0.15
CA THR A 23 -12.37 0.61 -0.95
C THR A 23 -12.42 -0.71 -0.17
N SER A 24 -12.28 -1.84 -0.85
CA SER A 24 -12.25 -3.17 -0.22
C SER A 24 -10.98 -3.37 0.63
N ALA A 25 -9.84 -2.78 0.24
CA ALA A 25 -8.62 -2.71 1.04
C ALA A 25 -8.62 -1.44 1.91
N LYS A 26 -8.80 -1.59 3.23
CA LYS A 26 -8.94 -0.45 4.16
C LYS A 26 -7.62 0.29 4.41
N THR A 27 -6.52 -0.45 4.50
CA THR A 27 -5.17 0.05 4.82
C THR A 27 -4.14 -0.80 4.11
N ASP A 28 -3.02 -0.20 3.71
CA ASP A 28 -1.85 -0.97 3.28
C ASP A 28 -1.00 -1.46 4.47
N ARG A 29 0.08 -2.19 4.17
CA ARG A 29 1.05 -2.70 5.16
C ARG A 29 1.74 -1.61 5.99
N PHE A 30 1.67 -0.35 5.57
CA PHE A 30 2.25 0.80 6.27
C PHE A 30 1.18 1.59 7.05
N GLY A 31 -0.06 1.09 7.12
CA GLY A 31 -1.16 1.73 7.82
C GLY A 31 -1.78 2.92 7.07
N ARG A 32 -1.42 3.14 5.79
CA ARG A 32 -2.01 4.22 4.99
C ARG A 32 -3.38 3.81 4.49
N LEU A 33 -4.35 4.72 4.55
CA LEU A 33 -5.69 4.49 4.01
C LEU A 33 -5.66 4.56 2.48
N LEU A 34 -6.06 3.49 1.81
CA LEU A 34 -6.26 3.48 0.36
C LEU A 34 -7.69 3.94 0.06
N ARG A 35 -7.89 5.03 -0.70
CA ARG A 35 -9.21 5.57 -1.04
C ARG A 35 -9.25 6.19 -2.43
N TYR A 36 -10.42 6.06 -3.08
CA TYR A 36 -10.78 6.91 -4.20
C TYR A 36 -11.36 8.22 -3.69
N VAL A 37 -10.82 9.32 -4.20
CA VAL A 37 -11.24 10.68 -3.82
C VAL A 37 -12.17 11.21 -4.89
N TRP A 38 -13.36 11.68 -4.48
CA TRP A 38 -14.34 12.30 -5.36
C TRP A 38 -14.42 13.80 -5.05
N THR A 39 -14.29 14.58 -6.11
CA THR A 39 -14.44 16.03 -6.13
C THR A 39 -15.74 16.39 -6.86
N GLU A 40 -16.12 17.66 -6.86
CA GLU A 40 -17.25 18.16 -7.68
C GLU A 40 -17.04 17.88 -9.18
N GLU A 41 -15.78 17.86 -9.62
CA GLU A 41 -15.36 17.60 -11.01
C GLU A 41 -15.24 16.09 -11.31
N GLY A 42 -15.50 15.22 -10.33
CA GLY A 42 -15.48 13.77 -10.50
C GLY A 42 -14.32 13.06 -9.77
N LEU A 43 -13.90 11.91 -10.31
CA LEU A 43 -12.91 11.03 -9.67
C LEU A 43 -11.52 11.66 -9.77
N PHE A 44 -10.98 12.15 -8.65
CA PHE A 44 -9.69 12.84 -8.61
C PHE A 44 -8.54 11.95 -9.10
N ASN A 45 -8.54 10.66 -8.72
CA ASN A 45 -7.53 9.69 -9.16
C ASN A 45 -7.44 9.58 -10.69
N GLU A 46 -8.57 9.69 -11.38
CA GLU A 46 -8.61 9.69 -12.85
C GLU A 46 -8.12 11.02 -13.42
N GLN A 47 -8.51 12.15 -12.81
CA GLN A 47 -8.10 13.48 -13.26
C GLN A 47 -6.58 13.65 -13.23
N ILE A 48 -5.92 13.25 -12.13
CA ILE A 48 -4.45 13.35 -12.03
C ILE A 48 -3.74 12.46 -13.05
N VAL A 49 -4.31 11.31 -13.39
CA VAL A 49 -3.77 10.41 -14.41
C VAL A 49 -3.99 10.98 -15.81
N ARG A 50 -5.19 11.51 -16.10
CA ARG A 50 -5.51 12.21 -17.36
C ARG A 50 -4.62 13.44 -17.60
N GLY A 51 -4.22 14.11 -16.52
CA GLY A 51 -3.27 15.23 -16.56
C GLY A 51 -1.80 14.81 -16.75
N GLY A 52 -1.51 13.50 -16.73
CA GLY A 52 -0.15 12.99 -16.84
C GLY A 52 0.68 13.16 -15.57
N PHE A 53 0.07 13.38 -14.40
CA PHE A 53 0.77 13.57 -13.13
C PHE A 53 0.98 12.27 -12.34
N ALA A 54 0.35 11.18 -12.76
CA ALA A 54 0.44 9.88 -12.11
C ALA A 54 0.29 8.74 -13.12
N THR A 55 0.84 7.57 -12.77
CA THR A 55 0.66 6.32 -13.52
C THR A 55 -0.29 5.38 -12.78
N LEU A 56 -1.02 4.55 -13.52
CA LEU A 56 -1.88 3.51 -12.99
C LEU A 56 -1.05 2.43 -12.28
N ALA A 57 -1.37 2.18 -11.01
CA ALA A 57 -0.88 1.04 -10.24
C ALA A 57 -2.07 0.26 -9.68
N THR A 58 -2.08 -1.06 -9.86
CA THR A 58 -3.17 -1.95 -9.43
C THR A 58 -2.81 -2.69 -8.16
N PHE A 59 -3.70 -2.61 -7.16
CA PHE A 59 -3.58 -3.35 -5.90
C PHE A 59 -4.86 -4.16 -5.67
N PRO A 60 -4.90 -5.44 -6.09
CA PRO A 60 -6.03 -6.31 -5.83
C PRO A 60 -6.37 -6.37 -4.33
N PRO A 61 -7.65 -6.48 -3.94
CA PRO A 61 -8.83 -6.71 -4.79
C PRO A 61 -9.50 -5.44 -5.32
N ASP A 62 -8.94 -4.24 -5.09
CA ASP A 62 -9.62 -2.99 -5.41
C ASP A 62 -9.35 -2.50 -6.83
N ILE A 63 -10.13 -3.02 -7.78
CA ILE A 63 -10.01 -2.71 -9.22
C ILE A 63 -11.25 -2.01 -9.79
N LYS A 64 -12.10 -1.43 -8.94
CA LYS A 64 -13.42 -0.91 -9.34
C LYS A 64 -13.37 0.12 -10.49
N TYR A 65 -12.35 0.96 -10.52
CA TYR A 65 -12.20 2.04 -11.51
C TYR A 65 -11.01 1.83 -12.45
N LEU A 66 -10.50 0.60 -12.52
CA LEU A 66 -9.30 0.25 -13.29
C LEU A 66 -9.40 0.71 -14.74
N GLU A 67 -10.42 0.27 -15.47
CA GLU A 67 -10.55 0.60 -16.90
C GLU A 67 -10.71 2.11 -17.14
N ARG A 68 -11.44 2.81 -16.27
CA ARG A 68 -11.61 4.27 -16.36
C ARG A 68 -10.27 5.00 -16.22
N ILE A 69 -9.45 4.59 -15.25
CA ILE A 69 -8.13 5.19 -15.03
C ILE A 69 -7.15 4.76 -16.14
N ARG A 70 -7.28 3.54 -16.67
CA ARG A 70 -6.49 3.05 -17.79
C ARG A 70 -6.70 3.89 -19.05
N THR A 71 -7.95 4.18 -19.39
CA THR A 71 -8.29 5.08 -20.50
C THR A 71 -7.71 6.48 -20.28
N ALA A 72 -7.83 7.03 -19.06
CA ALA A 72 -7.25 8.33 -18.72
C ALA A 72 -5.72 8.36 -18.89
N GLN A 73 -5.02 7.26 -18.58
CA GLN A 73 -3.57 7.19 -18.81
C GLN A 73 -3.24 7.19 -20.29
N GLN A 74 -4.01 6.45 -21.10
CA GLN A 74 -3.83 6.42 -22.55
C GLN A 74 -4.02 7.81 -23.16
N GLU A 75 -5.05 8.55 -22.74
CA GLU A 75 -5.28 9.94 -23.16
C GLU A 75 -4.10 10.86 -22.80
N ALA A 76 -3.50 10.68 -21.62
CA ALA A 76 -2.35 11.48 -21.19
C ALA A 76 -1.08 11.17 -22.00
N TYR A 77 -0.87 9.89 -22.32
CA TYR A 77 0.25 9.43 -23.13
C TYR A 77 0.15 9.95 -24.57
N GLU A 78 -1.01 9.79 -25.22
CA GLU A 78 -1.25 10.26 -26.58
C GLU A 78 -1.14 11.78 -26.72
N ALA A 79 -1.53 12.52 -25.68
CA ALA A 79 -1.45 13.97 -25.64
C ALA A 79 -0.10 14.50 -25.12
N GLY A 80 0.89 13.64 -24.82
CA GLY A 80 2.20 14.06 -24.32
C GLY A 80 2.13 14.91 -23.05
N ARG A 81 1.20 14.61 -22.13
CA ARG A 81 0.97 15.44 -20.93
C ARG A 81 1.88 15.03 -19.77
N GLY A 82 2.31 16.01 -18.99
CA GLY A 82 3.01 15.78 -17.72
C GLY A 82 4.23 14.87 -17.88
N LEU A 83 4.21 13.71 -17.22
CA LEU A 83 5.27 12.69 -17.27
C LEU A 83 5.53 12.15 -18.69
N TRP A 84 4.60 12.35 -19.63
CA TRP A 84 4.69 11.85 -21.01
C TRP A 84 5.12 12.92 -22.02
N GLY A 85 5.38 14.16 -21.57
CA GLY A 85 5.85 15.23 -22.44
C GLY A 85 7.33 15.11 -22.79
N GLU A 86 7.74 15.68 -23.92
CA GLU A 86 9.14 15.64 -24.39
C GLU A 86 10.10 16.37 -23.44
N ASP A 87 9.61 17.39 -22.74
CA ASP A 87 10.35 18.16 -21.72
C ASP A 87 10.34 17.51 -20.33
N ALA A 88 9.69 16.34 -20.17
CA ALA A 88 9.72 15.63 -18.91
C ALA A 88 11.17 15.24 -18.59
N CYS A 89 11.62 15.56 -17.39
CA CYS A 89 12.96 15.18 -16.94
C CYS A 89 13.09 13.65 -17.02
N VAL A 90 13.75 13.15 -18.07
CA VAL A 90 14.06 11.73 -18.22
C VAL A 90 15.12 11.40 -17.19
N GLY A 91 14.68 11.02 -15.99
CA GLY A 91 15.53 10.27 -15.07
C GLY A 91 16.00 8.98 -15.75
N PRO A 92 17.03 8.30 -15.23
CA PRO A 92 17.42 6.99 -15.73
C PRO A 92 16.17 6.11 -15.88
N PRO A 93 16.03 5.35 -16.98
CA PRO A 93 14.81 4.63 -17.28
C PRO A 93 14.38 3.88 -16.04
N ALA A 94 13.15 4.14 -15.58
CA ALA A 94 12.58 3.36 -14.50
C ALA A 94 12.76 1.89 -14.89
N PRO A 95 13.26 1.02 -13.99
CA PRO A 95 13.31 -0.41 -14.28
C PRO A 95 11.92 -0.81 -14.79
N PRO A 96 11.84 -1.64 -15.85
CA PRO A 96 10.58 -1.97 -16.51
C PRO A 96 9.54 -2.25 -15.44
N SER A 97 8.33 -1.71 -15.58
CA SER A 97 7.20 -1.95 -14.68
C SER A 97 6.94 -3.45 -14.62
N GLN A 98 7.71 -4.14 -13.79
CA GLN A 98 7.49 -5.53 -13.46
C GLN A 98 6.07 -5.55 -12.88
N PRO A 99 5.22 -6.53 -13.24
CA PRO A 99 4.06 -6.81 -12.39
C PRO A 99 4.63 -6.82 -10.98
N MET A 100 4.08 -5.99 -10.07
CA MET A 100 4.61 -5.85 -8.71
C MET A 100 5.12 -7.22 -8.30
N PRO A 101 6.40 -7.38 -7.92
CA PRO A 101 6.84 -8.68 -7.45
C PRO A 101 5.78 -9.05 -6.42
N THR A 102 5.04 -10.13 -6.69
CA THR A 102 4.17 -10.77 -5.70
C THR A 102 5.09 -10.83 -4.52
N ALA A 103 4.86 -10.03 -3.48
CA ALA A 103 5.93 -9.64 -2.58
C ALA A 103 6.59 -10.93 -2.12
N THR A 104 7.74 -11.27 -2.73
CA THR A 104 8.72 -12.15 -2.14
C THR A 104 9.32 -11.22 -1.11
N SER A 105 8.51 -10.99 -0.08
CA SER A 105 8.99 -10.57 1.19
C SER A 105 10.16 -11.50 1.48
N PRO A 106 11.29 -11.00 1.99
CA PRO A 106 12.30 -11.89 2.55
C PRO A 106 11.74 -12.78 3.67
N ALA A 107 10.45 -12.67 4.04
CA ALA A 107 9.69 -13.69 4.76
C ALA A 107 9.74 -15.11 4.15
N GLY A 108 10.14 -15.26 2.88
CA GLY A 108 10.47 -16.58 2.30
C GLY A 108 11.76 -17.21 2.82
N GLN A 109 12.62 -16.43 3.50
CA GLN A 109 13.90 -16.84 4.08
C GLN A 109 13.99 -16.53 5.59
N MET A 110 12.85 -16.31 6.26
CA MET A 110 12.82 -16.06 7.70
C MET A 110 12.46 -17.34 8.43
N THR A 111 13.23 -17.70 9.46
CA THR A 111 12.87 -18.80 10.36
C THR A 111 11.76 -18.34 11.30
N TRP A 112 10.73 -19.17 11.45
CA TRP A 112 9.60 -18.92 12.34
C TRP A 112 9.60 -19.86 13.52
N TYR A 113 9.21 -19.37 14.69
CA TYR A 113 9.18 -20.12 15.94
C TYR A 113 7.78 -20.21 16.53
N THR A 114 7.46 -21.36 17.11
CA THR A 114 6.21 -21.59 17.86
C THR A 114 6.45 -22.48 19.07
N SER A 115 5.57 -22.36 20.06
CA SER A 115 5.43 -23.33 21.13
C SER A 115 4.44 -24.41 20.70
N SER A 116 4.79 -25.69 20.79
CA SER A 116 3.89 -26.80 20.49
C SER A 116 2.88 -27.08 21.61
N HIS A 117 2.70 -26.13 22.55
CA HIS A 117 1.62 -26.21 23.53
C HIS A 117 0.28 -26.02 22.80
N SER A 118 -0.71 -26.85 23.11
CA SER A 118 -1.98 -26.95 22.36
C SER A 118 -2.80 -25.65 22.31
N SER A 119 -2.47 -24.66 23.15
CA SER A 119 -3.08 -23.33 23.21
C SER A 119 -2.26 -22.22 22.54
N ALA A 120 -1.11 -22.54 21.94
CA ALA A 120 -0.23 -21.55 21.33
C ALA A 120 -0.89 -20.91 20.10
N GLN A 121 -1.53 -19.77 20.31
CA GLN A 121 -2.17 -18.94 19.28
C GLN A 121 -1.19 -18.00 18.57
N TYR A 122 0.10 -18.02 18.95
CA TYR A 122 1.06 -16.99 18.57
C TYR A 122 2.33 -17.55 17.90
N TYR A 123 2.69 -16.95 16.77
CA TYR A 123 3.94 -17.21 16.04
C TYR A 123 4.90 -16.03 16.15
N TYR A 124 6.20 -16.34 16.15
CA TYR A 124 7.30 -15.37 16.27
C TYR A 124 8.24 -15.50 15.06
N CYS A 125 8.66 -14.39 14.48
CA CYS A 125 9.73 -14.39 13.47
C CYS A 125 11.11 -14.26 14.14
N GLU A 126 12.19 -14.58 13.41
CA GLU A 126 13.57 -14.48 13.91
C GLU A 126 13.95 -13.09 14.45
N LEU A 127 13.30 -12.02 13.94
CA LEU A 127 13.48 -10.63 14.40
C LEU A 127 12.80 -10.32 15.74
N ASP A 128 11.91 -11.17 16.24
CA ASP A 128 11.24 -10.99 17.54
C ASP A 128 11.96 -11.80 18.63
N PRO A 129 12.80 -11.19 19.49
CA PRO A 129 13.59 -11.93 20.48
C PRO A 129 12.73 -12.68 21.51
N GLN A 130 11.42 -12.44 21.58
CA GLN A 130 10.55 -13.12 22.53
C GLN A 130 10.45 -14.63 22.29
N TRP A 131 10.74 -15.12 21.07
CA TRP A 131 10.82 -16.56 20.83
C TRP A 131 11.87 -17.25 21.70
N LYS A 132 12.93 -16.54 22.12
CA LYS A 132 13.98 -17.07 23.00
C LYS A 132 13.52 -17.34 24.42
N SER A 133 12.37 -16.79 24.81
CA SER A 133 11.73 -17.04 26.12
C SER A 133 10.81 -18.25 26.12
N LEU A 134 10.57 -18.87 24.95
CA LEU A 134 9.76 -20.08 24.84
C LEU A 134 10.50 -21.27 25.44
N SER A 135 9.74 -22.19 26.05
CA SER A 135 10.29 -23.42 26.59
C SER A 135 10.95 -24.25 25.48
N PRO A 136 12.24 -24.63 25.62
CA PRO A 136 12.94 -25.44 24.62
C PRO A 136 12.25 -26.78 24.34
N ALA A 137 11.55 -27.34 25.33
CA ALA A 137 10.82 -28.61 25.21
C ALA A 137 9.66 -28.56 24.21
N TYR A 138 9.16 -27.36 23.90
CA TYR A 138 8.03 -27.15 22.99
C TYR A 138 8.39 -26.26 21.80
N LEU A 139 9.66 -25.85 21.65
CA LEU A 139 10.09 -24.97 20.58
C LEU A 139 10.13 -25.72 19.25
N ARG A 140 9.43 -25.20 18.23
CA ARG A 140 9.52 -25.69 16.85
C ARG A 140 9.90 -24.55 15.91
N SER A 141 10.78 -24.84 14.95
CA SER A 141 11.24 -23.91 13.93
C SER A 141 10.74 -24.29 12.53
N TYR A 142 10.39 -23.30 11.72
CA TYR A 142 9.91 -23.48 10.34
C TYR A 142 10.72 -22.59 9.39
N PRO A 143 11.16 -23.12 8.22
CA PRO A 143 12.03 -22.37 7.30
C PRO A 143 11.31 -21.27 6.52
N SER A 144 9.97 -21.26 6.55
CA SER A 144 9.16 -20.24 5.89
C SER A 144 7.77 -20.18 6.52
N GLU A 145 7.09 -19.06 6.30
CA GLU A 145 5.71 -18.86 6.76
C GLU A 145 4.76 -19.88 6.13
N ALA A 146 4.97 -20.21 4.85
CA ALA A 146 4.20 -21.22 4.13
C ALA A 146 4.34 -22.62 4.76
N ALA A 147 5.55 -23.01 5.17
CA ALA A 147 5.78 -24.30 5.84
C ALA A 147 5.07 -24.35 7.20
N LEU A 148 5.01 -23.23 7.91
CA LEU A 148 4.28 -23.10 9.15
C LEU A 148 2.76 -23.15 8.91
N LEU A 149 2.21 -22.35 8.01
CA LEU A 149 0.77 -22.34 7.71
C LEU A 149 0.26 -23.68 7.15
N ALA A 150 1.10 -24.43 6.44
CA ALA A 150 0.77 -25.78 5.96
C ALA A 150 0.50 -26.77 7.11
N VAL A 151 1.17 -26.62 8.25
CA VAL A 151 0.96 -27.49 9.43
C VAL A 151 -0.34 -27.15 10.16
N TRP A 152 -0.83 -25.92 10.05
CA TRP A 152 -2.01 -25.43 10.78
C TRP A 152 -3.12 -24.89 9.88
N ALA A 153 -3.23 -25.41 8.65
CA ALA A 153 -4.25 -25.00 7.68
C ALA A 153 -5.67 -25.08 8.30
N GLY A 154 -6.28 -23.92 8.54
CA GLY A 154 -7.61 -23.79 9.15
C GLY A 154 -7.64 -23.25 10.60
N THR A 155 -6.49 -23.08 11.26
CA THR A 155 -6.41 -22.43 12.58
C THR A 155 -6.19 -20.93 12.40
N ARG A 156 -6.97 -20.08 13.10
CA ARG A 156 -6.75 -18.63 13.10
C ARG A 156 -5.56 -18.30 13.99
N VAL A 157 -4.38 -18.30 13.41
CA VAL A 157 -3.16 -18.01 14.15
C VAL A 157 -2.82 -16.53 14.08
N LYS A 158 -2.17 -16.02 15.13
CA LYS A 158 -1.82 -14.61 15.29
C LYS A 158 -0.30 -14.47 15.27
N PHE A 159 0.20 -13.47 14.58
CA PHE A 159 1.59 -13.06 14.76
C PHE A 159 1.73 -12.32 16.09
N HIS A 160 2.80 -12.61 16.82
CA HIS A 160 3.07 -11.94 18.09
C HIS A 160 3.45 -10.47 17.87
N SER A 161 4.16 -10.17 16.78
CA SER A 161 4.67 -8.83 16.48
C SER A 161 4.30 -8.41 15.06
N SER A 162 3.96 -7.12 14.90
CA SER A 162 3.75 -6.44 13.61
C SER A 162 5.06 -6.03 12.91
N LYS A 163 6.21 -6.35 13.53
CA LYS A 163 7.52 -6.25 12.89
C LYS A 163 7.83 -7.45 12.01
N CYS A 164 6.98 -8.48 12.09
CA CYS A 164 6.71 -9.46 11.07
C CYS A 164 5.45 -8.98 10.31
#